data_AF-A0A9D1QX47-F1
#
_entry.id   AF-A0A9D1QX47-F1
#
_cell.length_a   1.000
_cell.length_b   1.000
_cell.length_c   1.000
_cell.angle_alpha   90.00
_cell.angle_beta   90.00
_cell.angle_gamma   90.00
#
_symmetry.space_group_name_H-M   'P 1'
#
loop_
_entity.id
_entity.type
_entity.pdbx_description
1 polymer ?
#
loop_
_entity_poly.entity_id
_entity_poly.type
_entity_poly.pdbx_seq_one_letter_code
_entity_poly.pdbx_strand_id
1 'polypeptide(L)'
;MTGSQYKNVTLWTLHNTPDMETADTAAAARTIFNNLGVAFPGGSCEDILLTLMSEDYMGWTPCTCSQAQEFANAGVAAVGVDTSRVVVILPDESADSVVGSIDAEASFPSVMQACGLPLAERLGMQFFAYAAATTTTITKNRDYRGLPILSSAELTLVNGNKRFYENAAQSYGVPWKMIAAIHYRESRLKKVGPSNGNGPYQIWGSEYPVGDYSDEQFQDATNKAAQFIKSKAGNRDLNIINNVKYTFFAYNGIASSYIEQAKSLGFNDLQAGMGEGSPYVMNRADAMRDPTVEPTKSNCTWGQIKSDGGSLQYPANSDYGAFVVYNSL
;
A
#
# COMPACT_ATOMS: atom_id res chain seq x y z
N MET A 1 -20.63 -3.82 -3.16
CA MET A 1 -21.57 -2.70 -3.38
C MET A 1 -20.80 -1.61 -4.15
N THR A 2 -21.44 -0.79 -4.99
CA THR A 2 -20.77 0.39 -5.59
C THR A 2 -20.77 1.58 -4.63
N GLY A 3 -19.91 2.59 -4.85
CA GLY A 3 -19.91 3.82 -4.05
C GLY A 3 -21.30 4.48 -4.00
N SER A 4 -21.97 4.63 -5.14
CA SER A 4 -23.33 5.21 -5.19
C SER A 4 -24.36 4.38 -4.41
N GLN A 5 -24.28 3.05 -4.47
CA GLN A 5 -25.17 2.19 -3.68
C GLN A 5 -24.89 2.34 -2.18
N TYR A 6 -23.62 2.42 -1.77
CA TYR A 6 -23.21 2.63 -0.38
C TYR A 6 -23.68 3.99 0.16
N LYS A 7 -23.51 5.07 -0.63
CA LYS A 7 -24.06 6.40 -0.33
C LYS A 7 -25.58 6.35 -0.18
N ASN A 8 -26.28 5.73 -1.13
CA ASN A 8 -27.74 5.67 -1.12
C ASN A 8 -28.29 4.91 0.10
N VAL A 9 -27.71 3.77 0.48
CA VAL A 9 -28.14 3.03 1.67
C VAL A 9 -27.84 3.83 2.95
N THR A 10 -26.70 4.50 3.01
CA THR A 10 -26.32 5.34 4.16
C THR A 10 -27.29 6.51 4.33
N LEU A 11 -27.52 7.30 3.27
CA LEU A 11 -28.44 8.43 3.30
C LEU A 11 -29.89 7.99 3.55
N TRP A 12 -30.33 6.91 2.90
CA TRP A 12 -31.66 6.35 3.14
C TRP A 12 -31.83 5.95 4.61
N THR A 13 -30.82 5.33 5.23
CA THR A 13 -30.85 4.95 6.65
C THR A 13 -31.00 6.18 7.56
N LEU A 14 -30.27 7.25 7.27
CA LEU A 14 -30.34 8.50 8.04
C LEU A 14 -31.74 9.13 7.97
N HIS A 15 -32.35 9.18 6.78
CA HIS A 15 -33.65 9.83 6.59
C HIS A 15 -34.85 8.98 7.04
N ASN A 16 -34.72 7.66 7.07
CA ASN A 16 -35.83 6.75 7.33
C ASN A 16 -35.77 6.09 8.72
N THR A 17 -34.74 6.39 9.52
CA THR A 17 -34.65 5.93 10.91
C THR A 17 -34.96 7.09 11.86
N PRO A 18 -35.95 6.95 12.76
CA PRO A 18 -36.26 7.98 13.74
C PRO A 18 -35.04 8.37 14.60
N ASP A 19 -34.98 9.64 14.99
CA ASP A 19 -34.03 10.21 15.96
C ASP A 19 -32.53 10.14 15.59
N MET A 20 -32.18 9.80 14.34
CA MET A 20 -30.79 9.73 13.87
C MET A 20 -30.02 11.05 13.94
N GLU A 21 -30.71 12.19 13.88
CA GLU A 21 -30.11 13.52 14.01
C GLU A 21 -29.58 13.78 15.43
N THR A 22 -30.19 13.14 16.43
CA THR A 22 -29.82 13.28 17.85
C THR A 22 -29.12 12.06 18.43
N ALA A 23 -28.98 11.00 17.62
CA ALA A 23 -28.34 9.77 18.03
C ALA A 23 -26.86 10.01 18.31
N ASP A 24 -26.36 9.34 19.37
CA ASP A 24 -24.92 9.23 19.58
C ASP A 24 -24.24 8.68 18.31
N THR A 25 -23.05 9.20 18.01
CA THR A 25 -22.36 8.91 16.75
C THR A 25 -22.04 7.42 16.57
N ALA A 26 -21.76 6.69 17.65
CA ALA A 26 -21.55 5.25 17.60
C ALA A 26 -22.86 4.49 17.36
N ALA A 27 -23.97 4.95 17.94
CA ALA A 27 -25.29 4.39 17.67
C ALA A 27 -25.71 4.60 16.22
N ALA A 28 -25.48 5.79 15.67
CA ALA A 28 -25.75 6.10 14.27
C ALA A 28 -24.92 5.20 13.33
N ALA A 29 -23.61 5.07 13.58
CA ALA A 29 -22.74 4.21 12.78
C ALA A 29 -23.18 2.74 12.80
N ARG A 30 -23.56 2.20 13.98
CA ARG A 30 -24.09 0.83 14.09
C ARG A 30 -25.35 0.63 13.25
N THR A 31 -26.30 1.56 13.33
CA THR A 31 -27.54 1.49 12.54
C THR A 31 -27.24 1.47 11.04
N ILE A 32 -26.36 2.36 10.57
CA ILE A 32 -25.92 2.42 9.18
C ILE A 32 -25.26 1.10 8.75
N PHE A 33 -24.28 0.61 9.51
CA PHE A 33 -23.57 -0.61 9.14
C PHE A 33 -24.45 -1.87 9.19
N ASN A 34 -25.40 -1.94 10.13
CA ASN A 34 -26.40 -3.01 10.14
C ASN A 34 -27.23 -3.05 8.86
N ASN A 35 -27.69 -1.90 8.36
CA ASN A 35 -28.42 -1.81 7.09
C ASN A 35 -27.55 -2.10 5.86
N LEU A 36 -26.23 -1.94 5.99
CA LEU A 36 -25.24 -2.33 4.97
C LEU A 36 -24.85 -3.82 5.05
N GLY A 37 -25.34 -4.58 6.04
CA GLY A 37 -24.94 -5.97 6.28
C GLY A 37 -23.52 -6.11 6.83
N VAL A 38 -23.04 -5.07 7.51
CA VAL A 38 -21.69 -4.95 8.06
C VAL A 38 -21.76 -4.98 9.58
N ALA A 39 -21.11 -5.97 10.21
CA ALA A 39 -21.03 -6.02 11.67
C ALA A 39 -20.10 -4.91 12.19
N PHE A 40 -20.53 -4.13 13.19
CA PHE A 40 -19.73 -3.06 13.80
C PHE A 40 -19.72 -3.19 15.33
N PRO A 41 -18.59 -2.91 16.02
CA PRO A 41 -18.51 -3.11 17.47
C PRO A 41 -19.55 -2.31 18.25
N GLY A 42 -19.99 -2.90 19.36
CA GLY A 42 -20.83 -2.24 20.37
C GLY A 42 -19.99 -1.50 21.41
N GLY A 43 -20.67 -0.77 22.31
CA GLY A 43 -20.02 -0.04 23.40
C GLY A 43 -19.83 1.45 23.12
N SER A 44 -19.01 2.08 23.95
CA SER A 44 -18.57 3.47 23.81
C SER A 44 -17.61 3.64 22.62
N CYS A 45 -17.34 4.88 22.21
CA CYS A 45 -16.37 5.16 21.16
C CYS A 45 -14.97 4.62 21.50
N GLU A 46 -14.57 4.65 22.78
CA GLU A 46 -13.32 4.05 23.27
C GLU A 46 -13.33 2.51 23.15
N ASP A 47 -14.42 1.85 23.56
CA ASP A 47 -14.55 0.38 23.41
C ASP A 47 -14.46 -0.04 21.94
N ILE A 48 -15.10 0.73 21.06
CA ILE A 48 -15.08 0.52 19.60
C ILE A 48 -13.67 0.71 19.07
N LEU A 49 -12.99 1.80 19.45
CA LEU A 49 -11.62 2.08 19.00
C LEU A 49 -10.68 0.95 19.42
N LEU A 50 -10.70 0.54 20.69
CA LEU A 50 -9.87 -0.56 21.19
C LEU A 50 -10.19 -1.89 20.48
N THR A 51 -11.48 -2.16 20.23
CA THR A 51 -11.90 -3.37 19.51
C THR A 51 -11.39 -3.38 18.08
N LEU A 52 -11.49 -2.27 17.35
CA LEU A 52 -10.99 -2.18 15.97
C LEU A 52 -9.46 -2.18 15.90
N MET A 53 -8.78 -1.58 16.87
CA MET A 53 -7.32 -1.61 16.99
C MET A 53 -6.76 -2.99 17.34
N SER A 54 -7.59 -3.92 17.84
CA SER A 54 -7.17 -5.31 18.03
C SER A 54 -6.94 -6.06 16.71
N GLU A 55 -7.44 -5.51 15.60
CA GLU A 55 -7.36 -6.10 14.24
C GLU A 55 -8.03 -7.48 14.09
N ASP A 56 -8.77 -7.95 15.10
CA ASP A 56 -9.43 -9.27 15.10
C ASP A 56 -10.96 -9.17 14.93
N TYR A 57 -11.50 -7.96 14.83
CA TYR A 57 -12.95 -7.77 14.77
C TYR A 57 -13.51 -7.87 13.35
N MET A 58 -14.02 -9.05 13.01
CA MET A 58 -15.02 -9.29 11.95
C MET A 58 -14.68 -8.66 10.58
N GLY A 59 -13.40 -8.58 10.21
CA GLY A 59 -12.95 -8.08 8.91
C GLY A 59 -12.71 -6.57 8.83
N TRP A 60 -12.81 -5.82 9.93
CA TRP A 60 -12.34 -4.43 9.95
C TRP A 60 -10.82 -4.37 9.98
N THR A 61 -10.25 -3.53 9.13
CA THR A 61 -8.79 -3.36 9.01
C THR A 61 -8.40 -1.89 9.16
N PRO A 62 -7.29 -1.57 9.86
CA PRO A 62 -6.78 -0.21 9.92
C PRO A 62 -6.41 0.31 8.53
N CYS A 63 -6.66 1.60 8.30
CA CYS A 63 -6.28 2.27 7.07
C CYS A 63 -5.97 3.75 7.35
N THR A 64 -5.38 4.42 6.36
CA THR A 64 -5.23 5.88 6.43
C THR A 64 -6.55 6.57 6.10
N CYS A 65 -6.70 7.83 6.49
CA CYS A 65 -7.85 8.66 6.12
C CYS A 65 -8.09 8.68 4.59
N SER A 66 -7.02 8.76 3.78
CA SER A 66 -7.12 8.69 2.30
C SER A 66 -7.65 7.34 1.84
N GLN A 67 -7.15 6.25 2.40
CA GLN A 67 -7.61 4.90 2.05
C GLN A 67 -9.05 4.66 2.47
N ALA A 68 -9.49 5.22 3.61
CA ALA A 68 -10.88 5.17 4.05
C ALA A 68 -11.81 5.81 3.00
N GLN A 69 -11.38 6.94 2.40
CA GLN A 69 -12.09 7.58 1.30
C GLN A 69 -12.11 6.70 0.05
N GLU A 70 -10.97 6.13 -0.34
CA GLU A 70 -10.88 5.21 -1.49
C GLU A 70 -11.80 3.98 -1.32
N PHE A 71 -11.87 3.45 -0.11
CA PHE A 71 -12.76 2.34 0.22
C PHE A 71 -14.22 2.74 0.14
N ALA A 72 -14.60 3.89 0.71
CA ALA A 72 -15.95 4.43 0.58
C ALA A 72 -16.32 4.63 -0.89
N ASN A 73 -15.43 5.22 -1.70
CA ASN A 73 -15.59 5.39 -3.14
C ASN A 73 -15.82 4.05 -3.87
N ALA A 74 -15.15 2.98 -3.42
CA ALA A 74 -15.34 1.62 -3.91
C ALA A 74 -16.60 0.91 -3.37
N GLY A 75 -17.41 1.58 -2.53
CA GLY A 75 -18.60 1.01 -1.90
C GLY A 75 -18.31 0.05 -0.75
N VAL A 76 -17.15 0.21 -0.11
CA VAL A 76 -16.73 -0.53 1.08
C VAL A 76 -16.97 0.35 2.31
N ALA A 77 -17.59 -0.23 3.33
CA ALA A 77 -17.84 0.48 4.58
C ALA A 77 -16.53 0.95 5.22
N ALA A 78 -16.43 2.23 5.51
CA ALA A 78 -15.26 2.85 6.12
C ALA A 78 -15.67 3.81 7.23
N VAL A 79 -14.80 3.98 8.22
CA VAL A 79 -15.08 4.72 9.45
C VAL A 79 -13.83 5.41 9.97
N GLY A 80 -13.99 6.61 10.54
CA GLY A 80 -13.04 7.25 11.44
C GLY A 80 -13.54 7.17 12.88
N VAL A 81 -12.68 6.84 13.83
CA VAL A 81 -13.01 6.69 15.25
C VAL A 81 -11.99 7.39 16.11
N ASP A 82 -12.45 8.14 17.12
CA ASP A 82 -11.65 8.59 18.25
C ASP A 82 -12.38 8.23 19.57
N THR A 83 -11.82 8.63 20.71
CA THR A 83 -12.41 8.34 22.04
C THR A 83 -13.77 8.99 22.30
N SER A 84 -14.16 9.98 21.49
CA SER A 84 -15.36 10.80 21.67
C SER A 84 -16.43 10.56 20.60
N ARG A 85 -16.05 10.15 19.39
CA ARG A 85 -16.99 10.04 18.27
C ARG A 85 -16.59 9.03 17.19
N VAL A 86 -17.60 8.63 16.42
CA VAL A 86 -17.49 7.75 15.24
C VAL A 86 -18.02 8.49 14.01
N VAL A 87 -17.30 8.44 12.90
CA VAL A 87 -17.68 9.07 11.64
C VAL A 87 -17.67 8.04 10.53
N VAL A 88 -18.82 7.79 9.92
CA VAL A 88 -18.94 6.96 8.70
C VAL A 88 -18.45 7.77 7.50
N ILE A 89 -17.54 7.20 6.72
CA ILE A 89 -16.92 7.89 5.59
C ILE A 89 -17.78 7.72 4.33
N LEU A 90 -18.32 8.81 3.79
CA LEU A 90 -19.09 8.77 2.54
C LEU A 90 -18.20 8.80 1.30
N PRO A 91 -18.65 8.25 0.16
CA PRO A 91 -18.00 8.44 -1.13
C PRO A 91 -17.94 9.92 -1.53
N ASP A 92 -16.94 10.25 -2.32
CA ASP A 92 -16.87 11.49 -3.07
C ASP A 92 -18.05 11.57 -4.05
N GLU A 93 -18.50 12.79 -4.35
CA GLU A 93 -19.53 13.05 -5.35
C GLU A 93 -19.06 12.54 -6.74
N SER A 94 -19.43 11.32 -7.12
CA SER A 94 -19.40 10.90 -8.52
C SER A 94 -20.76 11.20 -9.15
N ALA A 95 -20.76 11.70 -10.39
CA ALA A 95 -21.89 12.31 -11.09
C ALA A 95 -23.10 11.39 -11.40
N ASP A 96 -23.14 10.18 -10.84
CA ASP A 96 -24.17 9.15 -11.09
C ASP A 96 -25.05 8.87 -9.84
N SER A 97 -25.35 9.88 -9.03
CA SER A 97 -26.37 9.75 -7.98
C SER A 97 -27.78 9.76 -8.58
N VAL A 98 -28.32 8.58 -8.88
CA VAL A 98 -29.76 8.39 -9.16
C VAL A 98 -30.54 8.35 -7.84
N VAL A 99 -30.53 9.46 -7.12
CA VAL A 99 -31.58 9.82 -6.17
C VAL A 99 -31.93 11.25 -6.50
N GLY A 100 -33.04 11.42 -7.22
CA GLY A 100 -33.58 12.74 -7.51
C GLY A 100 -33.89 13.46 -6.21
N SER A 101 -33.49 14.73 -6.17
CA SER A 101 -34.04 15.77 -5.29
C SER A 101 -34.34 15.31 -3.86
N ILE A 102 -33.29 15.12 -3.06
CA ILE A 102 -33.40 15.36 -1.63
C ILE A 102 -32.75 16.73 -1.44
N ASP A 103 -33.60 17.72 -1.20
CA ASP A 103 -33.22 19.10 -0.95
C ASP A 103 -32.23 19.19 0.24
N ALA A 104 -31.25 20.08 0.09
CA ALA A 104 -30.43 20.73 1.11
C ALA A 104 -30.21 20.04 2.48
N GLU A 105 -28.94 19.68 2.73
CA GLU A 105 -28.22 19.94 3.99
C GLU A 105 -28.89 19.56 5.32
N ALA A 106 -29.26 18.28 5.49
CA ALA A 106 -29.18 17.68 6.83
C ALA A 106 -27.71 17.30 7.09
N SER A 107 -26.98 18.14 7.82
CA SER A 107 -25.61 17.83 8.25
C SER A 107 -25.67 16.85 9.42
N PHE A 108 -25.37 15.57 9.17
CA PHE A 108 -25.27 14.56 10.22
C PHE A 108 -23.82 14.54 10.75
N PRO A 109 -23.59 14.81 12.04
CA PRO A 109 -22.23 14.83 12.61
C PRO A 109 -21.54 13.46 12.56
N SER A 110 -22.30 12.38 12.40
CA SER A 110 -21.84 11.00 12.34
C SER A 110 -21.45 10.52 10.93
N VAL A 111 -21.64 11.34 9.88
CA VAL A 111 -21.44 10.92 8.49
C VAL A 111 -20.88 12.06 7.64
N MET A 112 -19.71 11.87 7.02
CA MET A 112 -19.13 12.86 6.08
C MET A 112 -18.06 12.24 5.18
N GLN A 113 -17.66 12.95 4.13
CA GLN A 113 -16.46 12.62 3.38
C GLN A 113 -15.22 12.81 4.24
N ALA A 114 -14.19 11.99 4.01
CA ALA A 114 -12.92 12.12 4.71
C ALA A 114 -12.29 13.51 4.50
N CYS A 115 -12.42 14.08 3.30
CA CYS A 115 -11.95 15.42 2.94
C CYS A 115 -12.71 16.54 3.68
N GLY A 116 -13.95 16.28 4.10
CA GLY A 116 -14.80 17.19 4.88
C GLY A 116 -14.47 17.27 6.37
N LEU A 117 -13.69 16.32 6.91
CA LEU A 117 -13.23 16.37 8.30
C LEU A 117 -12.24 17.53 8.53
N PRO A 118 -12.43 18.38 9.55
CA PRO A 118 -11.43 19.34 9.98
C PRO A 118 -10.08 18.69 10.26
N LEU A 119 -8.99 19.33 9.86
CA LEU A 119 -7.64 18.77 9.96
C LEU A 119 -7.27 18.35 11.40
N ALA A 120 -7.65 19.15 12.39
CA ALA A 120 -7.36 18.87 13.80
C ALA A 120 -8.04 17.58 14.28
N GLU A 121 -9.28 17.34 13.82
CA GLU A 121 -10.03 16.14 14.17
C GLU A 121 -9.49 14.92 13.40
N ARG A 122 -9.18 15.09 12.11
CA ARG A 122 -8.58 14.03 11.27
C ARG A 122 -7.27 13.50 11.86
N LEU A 123 -6.47 14.34 12.50
CA LEU A 123 -5.20 13.95 13.14
C LEU A 123 -5.40 13.16 14.45
N GLY A 124 -6.55 13.32 15.12
CA GLY A 124 -6.88 12.61 16.35
C GLY A 124 -7.63 11.29 16.15
N MET A 125 -8.12 11.03 14.93
CA MET A 125 -8.92 9.85 14.59
C MET A 125 -8.07 8.72 13.99
N GLN A 126 -8.45 7.48 14.31
CA GLN A 126 -8.00 6.27 13.63
C GLN A 126 -9.03 5.85 12.58
N PHE A 127 -8.60 5.33 11.44
CA PHE A 127 -9.51 4.97 10.35
C PHE A 127 -9.49 3.47 10.08
N PHE A 128 -10.66 2.92 9.77
CA PHE A 128 -10.85 1.49 9.50
C PHE A 128 -11.78 1.28 8.32
N ALA A 129 -11.64 0.15 7.63
CA ALA A 129 -12.57 -0.28 6.58
C ALA A 129 -12.93 -1.75 6.72
N TYR A 130 -14.19 -2.07 6.40
CA TYR A 130 -14.77 -3.41 6.51
C TYR A 130 -14.47 -4.23 5.26
N ALA A 131 -13.45 -5.07 5.37
CA ALA A 131 -13.13 -6.10 4.40
C ALA A 131 -13.68 -7.45 4.92
N ALA A 132 -14.98 -7.70 4.69
CA ALA A 132 -15.57 -9.02 4.97
C ALA A 132 -14.68 -10.12 4.40
N ALA A 133 -14.36 -11.11 5.23
CA ALA A 133 -13.40 -12.18 5.02
C ALA A 133 -13.31 -12.67 3.56
N THR A 134 -12.38 -12.08 2.81
CA THR A 134 -11.45 -12.89 2.05
C THR A 134 -10.32 -13.19 3.01
N THR A 135 -10.32 -14.39 3.58
CA THR A 135 -9.20 -14.89 4.36
C THR A 135 -7.96 -14.88 3.48
N THR A 136 -7.15 -13.85 3.62
CA THR A 136 -5.72 -13.89 3.29
C THR A 136 -5.08 -12.86 4.20
N THR A 137 -4.43 -13.32 5.25
CA THR A 137 -3.33 -12.57 5.88
C THR A 137 -2.46 -12.02 4.74
N ILE A 138 -2.06 -10.74 4.79
CA ILE A 138 -1.43 -9.88 3.76
C ILE A 138 -2.43 -8.86 3.15
N THR A 139 -2.73 -7.79 3.92
CA THR A 139 -3.25 -6.53 3.39
C THR A 139 -2.09 -5.75 2.75
N LYS A 140 -2.03 -5.43 1.46
CA LYS A 140 -2.94 -5.60 0.33
C LYS A 140 -2.07 -5.88 -0.89
N ASN A 141 -1.92 -7.14 -1.26
CA ASN A 141 -1.20 -7.56 -2.44
C ASN A 141 -1.93 -7.17 -3.75
N ARG A 142 -2.10 -5.86 -4.00
CA ARG A 142 -2.91 -5.27 -5.07
C ARG A 142 -2.24 -4.00 -5.59
N ASP A 143 -2.15 -3.87 -6.91
CA ASP A 143 -1.66 -2.66 -7.57
C ASP A 143 -2.76 -1.59 -7.68
N TYR A 144 -2.42 -0.44 -8.28
CA TYR A 144 -3.38 0.67 -8.47
C TYR A 144 -4.57 0.31 -9.38
N ARG A 145 -4.53 -0.83 -10.09
CA ARG A 145 -5.62 -1.38 -10.90
C ARG A 145 -6.40 -2.48 -10.18
N GLY A 146 -6.04 -2.79 -8.93
CA GLY A 146 -6.61 -3.90 -8.18
C GLY A 146 -6.10 -5.28 -8.61
N LEU A 147 -5.03 -5.36 -9.40
CA LEU A 147 -4.42 -6.63 -9.82
C LEU A 147 -3.41 -7.11 -8.78
N PRO A 148 -3.22 -8.43 -8.58
CA PRO A 148 -2.22 -8.93 -7.65
C PRO A 148 -0.80 -8.43 -7.99
N ILE A 149 -0.06 -7.99 -6.97
CA ILE A 149 1.36 -7.59 -7.13
C ILE A 149 2.24 -8.85 -7.19
N LEU A 150 2.02 -9.75 -6.23
CA LEU A 150 2.63 -11.07 -6.10
C LEU A 150 1.58 -12.13 -6.43
N SER A 151 1.99 -13.18 -7.13
CA SER A 151 1.17 -14.38 -7.29
C SER A 151 1.07 -15.15 -5.96
N SER A 152 0.10 -16.07 -5.86
CA SER A 152 0.00 -16.96 -4.69
C SER A 152 1.27 -17.79 -4.46
N ALA A 153 1.95 -18.19 -5.54
CA ALA A 153 3.22 -18.91 -5.45
C ALA A 153 4.32 -18.03 -4.85
N GLU A 154 4.40 -16.77 -5.27
CA GLU A 154 5.36 -15.80 -4.73
C GLU A 154 5.06 -15.47 -3.26
N LEU A 155 3.79 -15.32 -2.87
CA LEU A 155 3.40 -15.15 -1.47
C LEU A 155 3.84 -16.35 -0.61
N THR A 156 3.68 -17.58 -1.11
CA THR A 156 4.20 -18.78 -0.44
C THR A 156 5.71 -18.73 -0.27
N LEU A 157 6.45 -18.26 -1.28
CA LEU A 157 7.90 -18.08 -1.19
C LEU A 157 8.29 -16.98 -0.19
N VAL A 158 7.57 -15.85 -0.16
CA VAL A 158 7.79 -14.81 0.85
C VAL A 158 7.59 -15.38 2.25
N ASN A 159 6.48 -16.07 2.48
CA ASN A 159 6.16 -16.65 3.79
C ASN A 159 7.15 -17.73 4.20
N GLY A 160 7.56 -18.61 3.29
CA GLY A 160 8.57 -19.64 3.55
C GLY A 160 9.95 -19.05 3.87
N ASN A 161 10.28 -17.90 3.27
CA ASN A 161 11.56 -17.21 3.51
C ASN A 161 11.50 -16.20 4.66
N LYS A 162 10.31 -15.88 5.20
CA LYS A 162 10.07 -14.75 6.11
C LYS A 162 10.97 -14.76 7.34
N ARG A 163 11.17 -15.94 7.94
CA ARG A 163 12.07 -16.11 9.10
C ARG A 163 13.49 -15.60 8.84
N PHE A 164 14.02 -15.80 7.62
CA PHE A 164 15.38 -15.35 7.28
C PHE A 164 15.46 -13.83 7.18
N TYR A 165 14.42 -13.22 6.60
CA TYR A 165 14.30 -11.77 6.48
C TYR A 165 14.16 -11.13 7.86
N GLU A 166 13.31 -11.67 8.73
CA GLU A 166 13.09 -11.15 10.09
C GLU A 166 14.35 -11.28 10.96
N ASN A 167 15.06 -12.41 10.90
CA ASN A 167 16.33 -12.60 11.60
C ASN A 167 17.40 -11.57 11.16
N ALA A 168 17.52 -11.36 9.85
CA ALA A 168 18.47 -10.38 9.32
C ALA A 168 18.05 -8.94 9.65
N ALA A 169 16.76 -8.62 9.53
CA ALA A 169 16.20 -7.33 9.89
C ALA A 169 16.49 -6.98 11.35
N GLN A 170 16.26 -7.92 12.27
CA GLN A 170 16.55 -7.77 13.69
C GLN A 170 18.04 -7.56 13.95
N SER A 171 18.90 -8.29 13.24
CA SER A 171 20.35 -8.22 13.45
C SER A 171 21.00 -6.93 12.93
N TYR A 172 20.45 -6.35 11.85
CA TYR A 172 21.10 -5.25 11.12
C TYR A 172 20.27 -3.95 11.05
N GLY A 173 19.09 -3.92 11.66
CA GLY A 173 18.28 -2.72 11.80
C GLY A 173 17.78 -2.15 10.47
N VAL A 174 17.18 -3.03 9.65
CA VAL A 174 16.50 -2.68 8.39
C VAL A 174 15.11 -3.34 8.33
N PRO A 175 14.11 -2.79 7.64
CA PRO A 175 12.80 -3.45 7.50
C PRO A 175 12.91 -4.77 6.73
N TRP A 176 12.35 -5.86 7.27
CA TRP A 176 12.37 -7.18 6.62
C TRP A 176 11.71 -7.15 5.24
N LYS A 177 10.66 -6.33 5.07
CA LYS A 177 9.96 -6.14 3.79
C LYS A 177 10.88 -5.60 2.70
N MET A 178 11.90 -4.80 3.04
CA MET A 178 12.87 -4.32 2.05
C MET A 178 13.74 -5.46 1.52
N ILE A 179 14.17 -6.36 2.41
CA ILE A 179 14.94 -7.55 2.04
C ILE A 179 14.11 -8.44 1.09
N ALA A 180 12.84 -8.68 1.44
CA ALA A 180 11.92 -9.46 0.61
C ALA A 180 11.66 -8.83 -0.76
N ALA A 181 11.45 -7.51 -0.82
CA ALA A 181 11.22 -6.78 -2.06
C ALA A 181 12.43 -6.82 -3.01
N ILE A 182 13.65 -6.69 -2.48
CA ILE A 182 14.88 -6.86 -3.25
C ILE A 182 14.99 -8.30 -3.73
N HIS A 183 14.79 -9.30 -2.85
CA HIS A 183 14.86 -10.70 -3.25
C HIS A 183 13.87 -11.03 -4.39
N TYR A 184 12.68 -10.43 -4.37
CA TYR A 184 11.74 -10.51 -5.49
C TYR A 184 12.29 -9.91 -6.79
N ARG A 185 12.89 -8.71 -6.72
CA ARG A 185 13.46 -8.03 -7.89
C ARG A 185 14.64 -8.77 -8.50
N GLU A 186 15.46 -9.40 -7.66
CA GLU A 186 16.74 -9.99 -8.08
C GLU A 186 16.62 -11.44 -8.53
N SER A 187 15.82 -12.26 -7.84
CA SER A 187 15.76 -13.71 -8.12
C SER A 187 14.35 -14.29 -8.11
N ARG A 188 13.31 -13.45 -8.04
CA ARG A 188 11.92 -13.88 -7.84
C ARG A 188 11.76 -14.77 -6.60
N LEU A 189 12.40 -14.35 -5.50
CA LEU A 189 12.30 -14.99 -4.17
C LEU A 189 12.91 -16.41 -4.10
N LYS A 190 13.64 -16.84 -5.14
CA LYS A 190 14.23 -18.17 -5.20
C LYS A 190 15.51 -18.22 -4.35
N LYS A 191 15.61 -19.23 -3.49
CA LYS A 191 16.79 -19.54 -2.69
C LYS A 191 17.90 -20.21 -3.52
N VAL A 192 18.32 -19.53 -4.58
CA VAL A 192 19.32 -20.04 -5.53
C VAL A 192 20.38 -18.99 -5.82
N GLY A 193 21.62 -19.45 -5.95
CA GLY A 193 22.72 -18.65 -6.47
C GLY A 193 22.79 -18.77 -7.99
N PRO A 194 22.68 -17.67 -8.74
CA PRO A 194 22.88 -17.70 -10.19
C PRO A 194 24.35 -17.85 -10.55
N SER A 195 24.62 -18.21 -11.81
CA SER A 195 25.96 -18.53 -12.31
C SER A 195 26.98 -17.39 -12.24
N ASN A 196 26.52 -16.15 -12.06
CA ASN A 196 27.38 -14.98 -11.90
C ASN A 196 27.98 -14.84 -10.50
N GLY A 197 27.64 -15.72 -9.54
CA GLY A 197 28.20 -15.70 -8.18
C GLY A 197 27.70 -14.57 -7.27
N ASN A 198 26.77 -13.73 -7.74
CA ASN A 198 26.24 -12.59 -6.99
C ASN A 198 25.14 -12.95 -5.96
N GLY A 199 24.85 -14.26 -5.84
CA GLY A 199 23.87 -14.80 -4.90
C GLY A 199 22.42 -14.38 -5.18
N PRO A 200 21.48 -14.75 -4.30
CA PRO A 200 20.05 -14.51 -4.49
C PRO A 200 19.64 -13.02 -4.48
N TYR A 201 20.52 -12.14 -3.99
CA TYR A 201 20.30 -10.69 -3.90
C TYR A 201 21.12 -9.89 -4.93
N GLN A 202 21.82 -10.56 -5.85
CA GLN A 202 22.59 -9.94 -6.94
C GLN A 202 23.56 -8.83 -6.51
N ILE A 203 24.25 -9.03 -5.39
CA ILE A 203 25.24 -8.08 -4.88
C ILE A 203 26.54 -8.28 -5.66
N TRP A 204 26.92 -7.29 -6.47
CA TRP A 204 28.12 -7.38 -7.31
C TRP A 204 29.41 -7.47 -6.49
N GLY A 205 30.37 -8.28 -6.96
CA GLY A 205 31.68 -8.45 -6.32
C GLY A 205 31.67 -9.41 -5.12
N SER A 206 30.60 -10.20 -4.95
CA SER A 206 30.55 -11.28 -3.98
C SER A 206 30.94 -12.63 -4.58
N GLU A 207 31.32 -13.59 -3.74
CA GLU A 207 31.63 -14.96 -4.15
C GLU A 207 30.66 -15.94 -3.46
N TYR A 208 29.39 -15.93 -3.85
CA TYR A 208 28.42 -16.88 -3.30
C TYR A 208 28.39 -18.20 -4.08
N PRO A 209 27.96 -19.31 -3.44
CA PRO A 209 27.72 -20.57 -4.14
C PRO A 209 26.73 -20.42 -5.30
N VAL A 210 26.87 -21.27 -6.31
CA VAL A 210 25.91 -21.41 -7.43
C VAL A 210 25.00 -22.61 -7.16
N GLY A 211 23.73 -22.50 -7.52
CA GLY A 211 22.73 -23.55 -7.33
C GLY A 211 21.87 -23.37 -6.07
N ASP A 212 21.23 -24.44 -5.61
CA ASP A 212 20.30 -24.41 -4.48
C ASP A 212 21.04 -24.15 -3.16
N TYR A 213 20.45 -23.30 -2.31
CA TYR A 213 21.05 -22.93 -1.03
C TYR A 213 20.48 -23.74 0.12
N SER A 214 21.35 -24.16 1.02
CA SER A 214 20.93 -24.57 2.36
C SER A 214 20.31 -23.39 3.13
N ASP A 215 19.63 -23.68 4.23
CA ASP A 215 19.09 -22.64 5.11
C ASP A 215 20.19 -21.71 5.65
N GLU A 216 21.35 -22.26 6.00
CA GLU A 216 22.50 -21.51 6.51
C GLU A 216 23.10 -20.61 5.44
N GLN A 217 23.29 -21.14 4.22
CA GLN A 217 23.80 -20.35 3.09
C GLN A 217 22.85 -19.21 2.74
N PHE A 218 21.55 -19.49 2.75
CA PHE A 218 20.55 -18.46 2.50
C PHE A 218 20.47 -17.43 3.62
N GLN A 219 20.58 -17.83 4.89
CA GLN A 219 20.64 -16.88 6.01
C GLN A 219 21.88 -15.98 5.91
N ASP A 220 23.05 -16.53 5.58
CA ASP A 220 24.28 -15.74 5.39
C ASP A 220 24.14 -14.71 4.25
N ALA A 221 23.65 -15.13 3.08
CA ALA A 221 23.37 -14.23 1.97
C ALA A 221 22.35 -13.14 2.35
N THR A 222 21.31 -13.51 3.12
CA THR A 222 20.27 -12.59 3.59
C THR A 222 20.82 -11.58 4.60
N ASN A 223 21.72 -12.01 5.49
CA ASN A 223 22.41 -11.14 6.44
C ASN A 223 23.28 -10.11 5.71
N LYS A 224 24.05 -10.56 4.71
CA LYS A 224 24.88 -9.67 3.88
C LYS A 224 24.04 -8.71 3.05
N ALA A 225 22.87 -9.13 2.57
CA ALA A 225 21.92 -8.25 1.91
C ALA A 225 21.40 -7.17 2.86
N ALA A 226 21.04 -7.52 4.11
CA ALA A 226 20.62 -6.54 5.11
C ALA A 226 21.72 -5.51 5.42
N GLN A 227 22.98 -5.95 5.56
CA GLN A 227 24.13 -5.06 5.72
C GLN A 227 24.34 -4.14 4.51
N PHE A 228 24.18 -4.68 3.30
CA PHE A 228 24.29 -3.89 2.07
C PHE A 228 23.17 -2.86 1.96
N ILE A 229 21.92 -3.21 2.28
CA ILE A 229 20.80 -2.25 2.37
C ILE A 229 21.13 -1.15 3.37
N LYS A 230 21.65 -1.50 4.56
CA LYS A 230 22.05 -0.53 5.58
C LYS A 230 23.12 0.44 5.06
N SER A 231 24.12 -0.07 4.36
CA SER A 231 25.18 0.78 3.78
C SER A 231 24.64 1.74 2.71
N LYS A 232 23.67 1.30 1.89
CA LYS A 232 22.99 2.15 0.90
C LYS A 232 22.09 3.21 1.54
N ALA A 233 21.43 2.87 2.65
CA ALA A 233 20.63 3.82 3.42
C ALA A 233 21.50 4.92 4.06
N GLY A 234 22.69 4.54 4.55
CA GLY A 234 23.54 5.40 5.36
C GLY A 234 22.85 5.75 6.69
N ASN A 235 22.87 7.02 7.07
CA ASN A 235 22.25 7.51 8.32
C ASN A 235 20.74 7.77 8.21
N ARG A 236 20.10 7.35 7.11
CA ARG A 236 18.67 7.60 6.90
C ARG A 236 17.81 6.71 7.81
N ASP A 237 16.74 7.30 8.35
CA ASP A 237 15.70 6.56 9.06
C ASP A 237 14.80 5.83 8.05
N LEU A 238 14.79 4.50 8.12
CA LEU A 238 14.01 3.64 7.22
C LEU A 238 12.53 3.49 7.63
N ASN A 239 12.09 4.18 8.68
CA ASN A 239 10.66 4.38 8.94
C ASN A 239 10.06 5.50 8.07
N ILE A 240 10.90 6.32 7.43
CA ILE A 240 10.47 7.38 6.53
C ILE A 240 10.39 6.83 5.11
N ILE A 241 9.19 6.90 4.52
CA ILE A 241 8.89 6.27 3.23
C ILE A 241 9.79 6.73 2.08
N ASN A 242 10.16 8.01 2.09
CA ASN A 242 11.06 8.62 1.11
C ASN A 242 12.49 8.06 1.20
N ASN A 243 12.93 7.73 2.41
CA ASN A 243 14.24 7.10 2.64
C ASN A 243 14.26 5.65 2.15
N VAL A 244 13.13 4.94 2.24
CA VAL A 244 12.97 3.59 1.68
C VAL A 244 13.12 3.63 0.15
N LYS A 245 12.39 4.52 -0.54
CA LYS A 245 12.51 4.71 -1.99
C LYS A 245 13.94 5.02 -2.42
N TYR A 246 14.57 6.01 -1.76
CA TYR A 246 15.96 6.37 -2.02
C TYR A 246 16.88 5.16 -1.84
N THR A 247 16.68 4.35 -0.80
CA THR A 247 17.55 3.21 -0.52
C THR A 247 17.43 2.13 -1.59
N PHE A 248 16.23 1.86 -2.12
CA PHE A 248 16.08 0.97 -3.28
C PHE A 248 16.76 1.54 -4.52
N PHE A 249 16.66 2.85 -4.75
CA PHE A 249 17.33 3.49 -5.88
C PHE A 249 18.86 3.38 -5.77
N ALA A 250 19.41 3.60 -4.57
CA ALA A 250 20.82 3.44 -4.26
C ALA A 250 21.30 1.99 -4.31
N TYR A 251 20.41 1.03 -3.99
CA TYR A 251 20.68 -0.41 -4.11
C TYR A 251 20.92 -0.80 -5.57
N ASN A 252 20.00 -0.44 -6.46
CA ASN A 252 20.12 -0.71 -7.90
C ASN A 252 21.25 0.09 -8.57
N GLY A 253 21.57 1.27 -8.02
CA GLY A 253 22.50 2.23 -8.61
C GLY A 253 21.76 3.44 -9.15
N ILE A 254 22.12 4.62 -8.62
CA ILE A 254 21.53 5.90 -8.99
C ILE A 254 22.03 6.28 -10.39
N ALA A 255 21.11 6.56 -11.31
CA ALA A 255 21.41 7.00 -12.66
C ALA A 255 20.69 8.32 -12.98
N SER A 256 21.40 9.26 -13.61
CA SER A 256 20.86 10.56 -14.01
C SER A 256 19.67 10.41 -14.97
N SER A 257 19.69 9.42 -15.86
CA SER A 257 18.58 9.15 -16.79
C SER A 257 17.25 8.90 -16.07
N TYR A 258 17.26 8.25 -14.90
CA TYR A 258 16.02 8.03 -14.13
C TYR A 258 15.59 9.28 -13.35
N ILE A 259 16.51 10.16 -12.99
CA ILE A 259 16.19 11.47 -12.40
C ILE A 259 15.53 12.35 -13.48
N GLU A 260 16.09 12.39 -14.69
CA GLU A 260 15.53 13.11 -15.83
C GLU A 260 14.16 12.57 -16.24
N GLN A 261 13.98 11.24 -16.26
CA GLN A 261 12.68 10.61 -16.52
C GLN A 261 11.63 10.98 -15.46
N ALA A 262 12.00 11.11 -14.18
CA ALA A 262 11.06 11.59 -13.17
C ALA A 262 10.64 13.05 -13.43
N LYS A 263 11.60 13.90 -13.77
CA LYS A 263 11.33 15.32 -14.06
C LYS A 263 10.44 15.51 -15.28
N SER A 264 10.62 14.71 -16.34
CA SER A 264 9.75 14.76 -17.52
C SER A 264 8.31 14.34 -17.23
N LEU A 265 8.07 13.58 -16.17
CA LEU A 265 6.75 13.23 -15.65
C LEU A 265 6.17 14.26 -14.67
N GLY A 266 6.90 15.34 -14.35
CA GLY A 266 6.44 16.41 -13.47
C GLY A 266 6.81 16.24 -11.99
N PHE A 267 7.64 15.25 -11.63
CA PHE A 267 8.17 15.14 -10.26
C PHE A 267 9.20 16.24 -9.98
N ASN A 268 9.20 16.76 -8.75
CA ASN A 268 10.19 17.75 -8.31
C ASN A 268 11.58 17.13 -8.09
N ASP A 269 12.60 17.96 -7.87
CA ASP A 269 13.99 17.50 -7.69
C ASP A 269 14.16 16.49 -6.54
N LEU A 270 13.45 16.70 -5.43
CA LEU A 270 13.52 15.82 -4.27
C LEU A 270 12.95 14.43 -4.61
N GLN A 271 11.76 14.41 -5.22
CA GLN A 271 11.08 13.22 -5.69
C GLN A 271 11.93 12.47 -6.74
N ALA A 272 12.45 13.18 -7.72
CA ALA A 272 13.33 12.61 -8.75
C ALA A 272 14.59 11.98 -8.13
N GLY A 273 15.23 12.68 -7.18
CA GLY A 273 16.41 12.20 -6.46
C GLY A 273 16.17 10.99 -5.56
N MET A 274 14.91 10.66 -5.25
CA MET A 274 14.53 9.49 -4.45
C MET A 274 14.13 8.26 -5.30
N GLY A 275 14.20 8.37 -6.62
CA GLY A 275 13.97 7.24 -7.53
C GLY A 275 12.56 7.15 -8.10
N GLU A 276 11.77 8.23 -8.09
CA GLU A 276 10.41 8.23 -8.65
C GLU A 276 10.35 7.87 -10.14
N GLY A 277 11.45 8.11 -10.87
CA GLY A 277 11.61 7.78 -12.29
C GLY A 277 12.31 6.45 -12.56
N SER A 278 12.66 5.67 -11.53
CA SER A 278 13.33 4.38 -11.69
C SER A 278 12.31 3.23 -11.80
N PRO A 279 12.29 2.45 -12.90
CA PRO A 279 11.47 1.24 -12.96
C PRO A 279 11.85 0.20 -11.90
N TYR A 280 13.12 0.14 -11.47
CA TYR A 280 13.48 -0.75 -10.38
C TYR A 280 12.70 -0.42 -9.09
N VAL A 281 12.41 0.85 -8.84
CA VAL A 281 11.76 1.32 -7.61
C VAL A 281 10.25 1.42 -7.76
N MET A 282 9.76 2.14 -8.78
CA MET A 282 8.37 2.60 -8.89
C MET A 282 7.59 2.04 -10.09
N ASN A 283 8.11 1.03 -10.79
CA ASN A 283 7.39 0.47 -11.94
C ASN A 283 6.01 -0.05 -11.52
N ARG A 284 4.99 0.36 -12.27
CA ARG A 284 3.57 0.05 -12.07
C ARG A 284 3.00 0.55 -10.73
N ALA A 285 3.56 1.61 -10.16
CA ALA A 285 3.01 2.27 -8.98
C ALA A 285 1.70 3.02 -9.27
N ASP A 286 1.56 3.55 -10.49
CA ASP A 286 0.38 4.26 -11.00
C ASP A 286 0.37 4.23 -12.54
N ALA A 287 -0.67 4.79 -13.16
CA ALA A 287 -0.84 4.77 -14.61
C ALA A 287 0.31 5.44 -15.39
N MET A 288 0.89 6.53 -14.87
CA MET A 288 1.98 7.24 -15.57
C MET A 288 3.30 6.46 -15.54
N ARG A 289 3.43 5.49 -14.62
CA ARG A 289 4.61 4.62 -14.45
C ARG A 289 4.31 3.16 -14.73
N ASP A 290 3.21 2.87 -15.41
CA ASP A 290 2.85 1.52 -15.84
C ASP A 290 3.09 1.36 -17.36
N PRO A 291 4.10 0.59 -17.78
CA PRO A 291 4.45 0.40 -19.19
C PRO A 291 3.43 -0.44 -19.97
N THR A 292 2.40 -0.97 -19.29
CA THR A 292 1.41 -1.88 -19.87
C THR A 292 0.09 -1.20 -20.23
N VAL A 293 -0.11 0.06 -19.83
CA VAL A 293 -1.35 0.80 -20.05
C VAL A 293 -1.17 2.00 -20.97
N GLU A 294 -2.26 2.44 -21.58
CA GLU A 294 -2.29 3.68 -22.36
C GLU A 294 -2.50 4.91 -21.46
N PRO A 295 -1.94 6.09 -21.84
CA PRO A 295 -1.13 6.32 -23.02
C PRO A 295 0.37 6.02 -22.82
N THR A 296 0.80 5.63 -21.62
CA THR A 296 2.22 5.41 -21.25
C THR A 296 2.95 4.48 -22.23
N LYS A 297 2.27 3.41 -22.64
CA LYS A 297 2.79 2.42 -23.59
C LYS A 297 3.01 2.99 -24.99
N SER A 298 1.99 3.63 -25.59
CA SER A 298 2.11 4.18 -26.96
C SER A 298 2.94 5.46 -27.03
N ASN A 299 2.90 6.29 -25.98
CA ASN A 299 3.69 7.51 -25.91
C ASN A 299 5.16 7.27 -25.51
N CYS A 300 5.53 6.04 -25.16
CA CYS A 300 6.90 5.70 -24.74
C CYS A 300 7.43 6.64 -23.63
N THR A 301 6.65 6.90 -22.59
CA THR A 301 7.02 7.84 -21.52
C THR A 301 7.69 7.18 -20.32
N TRP A 302 7.68 5.85 -20.24
CA TRP A 302 8.25 5.09 -19.14
C TRP A 302 9.22 4.00 -19.61
N GLY A 303 10.52 4.21 -19.39
CA GLY A 303 11.60 3.42 -19.95
C GLY A 303 12.59 2.89 -18.91
N GLN A 304 13.39 1.92 -19.32
CA GLN A 304 14.37 1.21 -18.49
C GLN A 304 15.70 1.04 -19.22
N ILE A 305 16.81 1.19 -18.51
CA ILE A 305 18.14 0.76 -18.99
C ILE A 305 18.23 -0.76 -18.83
N LYS A 306 18.42 -1.49 -19.94
CA LYS A 306 18.39 -2.97 -19.96
C LYS A 306 19.77 -3.62 -20.02
N SER A 307 20.82 -2.83 -20.17
CA SER A 307 22.20 -3.29 -20.26
C SER A 307 23.12 -2.30 -19.59
N ASP A 308 24.21 -2.78 -19.01
CA ASP A 308 25.21 -1.94 -18.36
C ASP A 308 25.75 -0.87 -19.31
N GLY A 309 25.79 0.39 -18.84
CA GLY A 309 26.20 1.54 -19.65
C GLY A 309 25.24 1.91 -20.79
N GLY A 310 24.08 1.26 -20.90
CA GLY A 310 23.09 1.51 -21.94
C GLY A 310 22.24 2.77 -21.70
N SER A 311 21.47 3.15 -22.72
CA SER A 311 20.44 4.20 -22.65
C SER A 311 19.08 3.63 -22.23
N LEU A 312 18.13 4.53 -21.90
CA LEU A 312 16.74 4.17 -21.68
C LEU A 312 16.15 3.50 -22.93
N GLN A 313 15.49 2.37 -22.73
CA GLN A 313 14.70 1.67 -23.74
C GLN A 313 13.24 1.65 -23.31
N TYR A 314 12.34 1.85 -24.28
CA TYR A 314 10.91 1.96 -24.04
C TYR A 314 10.13 0.82 -24.72
N PRO A 315 9.06 0.31 -24.09
CA PRO A 315 8.70 0.55 -22.70
C PRO A 315 9.66 -0.18 -21.71
N ALA A 316 9.59 0.21 -20.44
CA ALA A 316 10.16 -0.56 -19.34
C ALA A 316 9.57 -1.99 -19.29
N ASN A 317 10.22 -2.91 -18.56
CA ASN A 317 9.67 -4.24 -18.35
C ASN A 317 8.35 -4.22 -17.53
N SER A 318 7.65 -5.35 -17.43
CA SER A 318 6.33 -5.42 -16.77
C SER A 318 6.37 -5.75 -15.27
N ASP A 319 7.57 -5.82 -14.69
CA ASP A 319 7.77 -6.19 -13.29
C ASP A 319 7.28 -5.09 -12.35
N TYR A 320 6.76 -5.45 -11.17
CA TYR A 320 6.55 -4.44 -10.14
C TYR A 320 7.87 -3.95 -9.55
N GLY A 321 7.95 -2.64 -9.30
CA GLY A 321 9.10 -2.03 -8.64
C GLY A 321 9.25 -2.50 -7.19
N ALA A 322 10.47 -2.44 -6.66
CA ALA A 322 10.80 -2.85 -5.29
C ALA A 322 9.94 -2.14 -4.25
N PHE A 323 9.69 -0.84 -4.42
CA PHE A 323 8.87 -0.08 -3.48
C PHE A 323 7.38 -0.47 -3.56
N VAL A 324 6.90 -0.82 -4.76
CA VAL A 324 5.54 -1.34 -4.96
C VAL A 324 5.36 -2.69 -4.26
N VAL A 325 6.35 -3.59 -4.40
CA VAL A 325 6.35 -4.87 -3.67
C VAL A 325 6.47 -4.66 -2.16
N TYR A 326 7.35 -3.77 -1.71
CA TYR A 326 7.53 -3.44 -0.29
C TYR A 326 6.21 -3.05 0.39
N ASN A 327 5.39 -2.21 -0.27
CA ASN A 327 4.09 -1.79 0.26
C ASN A 327 3.00 -2.87 0.18
N SER A 328 3.23 -3.94 -0.59
CA SER A 328 2.27 -5.04 -0.78
C SER A 328 2.38 -6.12 0.30
N LEU A 329 3.51 -6.15 1.00
CA LEU A 329 3.87 -7.05 2.09
C LEU A 329 3.55 -6.41 3.44
#